data_AF-A0A7J4SWZ2-F1
#
_entry.id   AF-A0A7J4SWZ2-F1
#
_cell.length_a   1.000
_cell.length_b   1.000
_cell.length_c   1.000
_cell.angle_alpha   90.00
_cell.angle_beta   90.00
_cell.angle_gamma   90.00
#
_symmetry.space_group_name_H-M   'P 1'
#
loop_
_entity.id
_entity.type
_entity.pdbx_description
1 polymer ?
#
loop_
_entity_poly.entity_id
_entity_poly.type
_entity_poly.pdbx_seq_one_letter_code
_entity_poly.pdbx_strand_id
1 'polypeptide(L)'
;MVKGIRIFAEVLSIRKKHKLALQATSVLLRERKKLEKILTQSAPSLLEKLTPLEQDLRTIGHVHATAGKNSKAKKFFMKANNVTPGNIAALLALCQVDGTKTKHANRLAAAVESAGPVILENGEFFIRPEHAPGSQIDPILAVFETCERQHPACVEQALRIRKECDEITSGIQAANARLQSAMDSLTPKHDYYQYS
;
A
#
# COMPACT_ATOMS: atom_id res chain seq x y z
N MET A 1 -0.40 -21.11 -12.03
CA MET A 1 -1.82 -20.89 -12.43
C MET A 1 -2.52 -19.81 -11.61
N VAL A 2 -2.53 -19.88 -10.27
CA VAL A 2 -3.21 -18.92 -9.36
C VAL A 2 -2.85 -17.45 -9.62
N LYS A 3 -1.55 -17.12 -9.72
CA LYS A 3 -1.09 -15.75 -10.03
C LYS A 3 -1.71 -15.19 -11.32
N GLY A 4 -1.84 -16.01 -12.37
CA GLY A 4 -2.43 -15.59 -13.65
C GLY A 4 -3.93 -15.29 -13.53
N ILE A 5 -4.68 -16.11 -12.78
CA ILE A 5 -6.12 -15.89 -12.56
C ILE A 5 -6.35 -14.59 -11.79
N ARG A 6 -5.49 -14.27 -10.81
CA ARG A 6 -5.57 -13.01 -10.08
C ARG A 6 -5.34 -11.81 -10.99
N ILE A 7 -4.26 -11.81 -11.77
CA ILE A 7 -3.98 -10.72 -12.74
C ILE A 7 -5.14 -10.60 -13.72
N PHE A 8 -5.69 -11.72 -14.19
CA PHE A 8 -6.86 -11.70 -15.07
C PHE A 8 -8.09 -11.05 -14.40
N ALA A 9 -8.36 -11.35 -13.13
CA ALA A 9 -9.44 -10.71 -12.38
C ALA A 9 -9.25 -9.19 -12.23
N GLU A 10 -8.01 -8.75 -11.97
CA GLU A 10 -7.64 -7.32 -11.90
C GLU A 10 -7.86 -6.63 -13.25
N VAL A 11 -7.33 -7.20 -14.33
CA VAL A 11 -7.48 -6.66 -15.69
C VAL A 11 -8.96 -6.57 -16.08
N LEU A 12 -9.76 -7.59 -15.79
CA LEU A 12 -11.20 -7.55 -16.04
C LEU A 12 -11.90 -6.45 -15.24
N SER A 13 -11.49 -6.24 -13.97
CA SER A 13 -12.01 -5.19 -13.11
C SER A 13 -11.68 -3.79 -13.64
N ILE A 14 -10.42 -3.56 -14.03
CA ILE A 14 -9.96 -2.30 -14.64
C ILE A 14 -10.75 -1.99 -15.92
N ARG A 15 -10.99 -3.01 -16.75
CA ARG A 15 -11.79 -2.90 -17.97
C ARG A 15 -13.31 -2.82 -17.73
N LYS A 16 -13.75 -2.65 -16.49
CA LYS A 16 -15.16 -2.55 -16.07
C LYS A 16 -16.01 -3.77 -16.48
N LYS A 17 -15.37 -4.93 -16.72
CA LYS A 17 -16.06 -6.20 -17.01
C LYS A 17 -16.46 -6.90 -15.72
N HIS A 18 -17.27 -6.24 -14.90
CA HIS A 18 -17.54 -6.62 -13.50
C HIS A 18 -18.07 -8.05 -13.34
N LYS A 19 -18.98 -8.51 -14.21
CA LYS A 19 -19.51 -9.88 -14.14
C LYS A 19 -18.40 -10.93 -14.32
N LEU A 20 -17.53 -10.75 -15.31
CA LEU A 20 -16.42 -11.65 -15.58
C LEU A 20 -15.35 -11.56 -14.49
N ALA A 21 -15.05 -10.36 -13.99
CA ALA A 21 -14.10 -10.17 -12.89
C ALA A 21 -14.55 -10.94 -11.64
N LEU A 22 -15.84 -10.85 -11.29
CA LEU A 22 -16.42 -11.60 -10.17
C LEU A 22 -16.37 -13.12 -10.39
N GLN A 23 -16.60 -13.61 -11.61
CA GLN A 23 -16.41 -15.03 -11.91
C GLN A 23 -14.95 -15.45 -11.74
N ALA A 24 -14.00 -14.66 -12.24
CA ALA A 24 -12.57 -14.92 -12.08
C ALA A 24 -12.14 -14.97 -10.60
N THR A 25 -12.69 -14.11 -9.73
CA THR A 25 -12.42 -14.19 -8.27
C THR A 25 -12.90 -15.49 -7.63
N SER A 26 -14.01 -16.06 -8.12
CA SER A 26 -14.52 -17.33 -7.61
C SER A 26 -13.65 -18.51 -8.06
N VAL A 27 -13.16 -18.45 -9.31
CA VAL A 27 -12.18 -19.41 -9.83
C VAL A 27 -10.85 -19.30 -9.07
N LEU A 28 -10.39 -18.08 -8.77
CA LEU A 28 -9.17 -17.82 -8.02
C LEU A 28 -9.15 -18.56 -6.67
N LEU A 29 -10.20 -18.40 -5.86
CA LEU A 29 -10.30 -19.06 -4.56
C LEU A 29 -10.33 -20.59 -4.68
N ARG A 30 -11.03 -21.12 -5.70
CA ARG A 30 -11.13 -22.56 -5.93
C ARG A 30 -9.77 -23.15 -6.31
N GLU A 31 -9.10 -22.54 -7.29
CA GLU A 31 -7.79 -23.01 -7.78
C GLU A 31 -6.71 -22.84 -6.71
N ARG A 32 -6.76 -21.77 -5.90
CA ARG A 32 -5.88 -21.65 -4.75
C ARG A 32 -6.08 -22.80 -3.76
N LYS A 33 -7.31 -23.05 -3.31
CA LYS A 33 -7.58 -24.13 -2.35
C LYS A 33 -7.14 -25.50 -2.88
N LYS A 34 -7.33 -25.75 -4.18
CA LYS A 34 -6.86 -26.96 -4.85
C LYS A 34 -5.33 -27.05 -4.84
N LEU A 35 -4.64 -25.96 -5.19
CA LEU A 35 -3.19 -25.90 -5.20
C LEU A 35 -2.59 -26.09 -3.80
N GLU A 36 -3.13 -25.40 -2.80
CA GLU A 36 -2.71 -25.56 -1.41
C GLU A 36 -2.85 -27.02 -0.98
N LYS A 37 -4.00 -27.66 -1.22
CA LYS A 37 -4.23 -29.08 -0.88
C LYS A 37 -3.20 -30.01 -1.54
N ILE A 38 -2.92 -29.80 -2.82
CA ILE A 38 -1.92 -30.60 -3.55
C ILE A 38 -0.54 -30.40 -2.92
N LEU A 39 -0.12 -29.15 -2.71
CA LEU A 39 1.20 -28.85 -2.14
C LEU A 39 1.37 -29.37 -0.72
N THR A 40 0.34 -29.29 0.12
CA THR A 40 0.37 -29.88 1.47
C THR A 40 0.63 -31.40 1.43
N GLN A 41 0.20 -32.09 0.37
CA GLN A 41 0.38 -33.54 0.25
C GLN A 41 1.68 -33.91 -0.48
N SER A 42 2.04 -33.18 -1.53
CA SER A 42 3.13 -33.57 -2.44
C SER A 42 4.45 -32.82 -2.21
N ALA A 43 4.39 -31.56 -1.75
CA ALA A 43 5.57 -30.70 -1.59
C ALA A 43 5.32 -29.53 -0.61
N PRO A 44 5.23 -29.80 0.71
CA PRO A 44 4.87 -28.77 1.71
C PRO A 44 5.81 -27.56 1.73
N SER A 45 7.10 -27.77 1.43
CA SER A 45 8.11 -26.71 1.36
C SER A 45 7.83 -25.66 0.27
N LEU A 46 6.96 -25.96 -0.70
CA LEU A 46 6.55 -25.00 -1.73
C LEU A 46 5.37 -24.12 -1.31
N LEU A 47 4.73 -24.39 -0.16
CA LEU A 47 3.62 -23.56 0.34
C LEU A 47 4.05 -22.12 0.62
N GLU A 48 5.26 -21.93 1.16
CA GLU A 48 5.82 -20.60 1.45
C GLU A 48 6.14 -19.81 0.18
N LYS A 49 6.38 -20.50 -0.94
CA LYS A 49 6.61 -19.87 -2.25
C LYS A 49 5.31 -19.45 -2.94
N LEU A 50 4.15 -19.87 -2.41
CA LEU A 50 2.89 -19.34 -2.89
C LEU A 50 2.82 -17.85 -2.57
N THR A 51 2.17 -17.14 -3.47
CA THR A 51 1.70 -15.81 -3.15
C THR A 51 0.94 -15.82 -1.81
N PRO A 52 1.16 -14.85 -0.90
CA PRO A 52 0.43 -14.74 0.35
C PRO A 52 -1.10 -14.73 0.19
N LEU A 53 -1.80 -15.37 1.14
CA LEU A 53 -3.26 -15.49 1.09
C LEU A 53 -3.95 -14.11 1.00
N GLU A 54 -3.44 -13.18 1.80
CA GLU A 54 -3.94 -11.81 1.91
C GLU A 54 -4.05 -11.10 0.56
N GLN A 55 -3.10 -11.31 -0.36
CA GLN A 55 -3.04 -10.55 -1.62
C GLN A 55 -4.22 -10.90 -2.54
N ASP A 56 -4.60 -12.17 -2.61
CA ASP A 56 -5.79 -12.55 -3.38
C ASP A 56 -7.05 -12.05 -2.69
N LEU A 57 -7.11 -12.07 -1.35
CA LEU A 57 -8.27 -11.54 -0.61
C LEU A 57 -8.44 -10.04 -0.86
N ARG A 58 -7.36 -9.25 -0.84
CA ARG A 58 -7.38 -7.83 -1.23
C ARG A 58 -7.85 -7.66 -2.66
N THR A 59 -7.31 -8.43 -3.60
CA THR A 59 -7.73 -8.38 -5.01
C THR A 59 -9.22 -8.61 -5.17
N ILE A 60 -9.75 -9.67 -4.54
CA ILE A 60 -11.16 -10.00 -4.54
C ILE A 60 -11.98 -8.87 -3.90
N GLY A 61 -11.48 -8.28 -2.81
CA GLY A 61 -12.06 -7.10 -2.17
C GLY A 61 -12.20 -5.92 -3.14
N HIS A 62 -11.13 -5.58 -3.86
CA HIS A 62 -11.15 -4.51 -4.86
C HIS A 62 -12.11 -4.81 -6.01
N VAL A 63 -12.12 -6.04 -6.56
CA VAL A 63 -13.07 -6.44 -7.62
C VAL A 63 -14.52 -6.30 -7.15
N HIS A 64 -14.81 -6.64 -5.89
CA HIS A 64 -16.13 -6.43 -5.33
C HIS A 64 -16.47 -4.94 -5.16
N ALA A 65 -15.53 -4.12 -4.69
CA ALA A 65 -15.73 -2.69 -4.52
C ALA A 65 -16.00 -2.01 -5.87
N THR A 66 -15.20 -2.28 -6.90
CA THR A 66 -15.41 -1.73 -8.25
C THR A 66 -16.72 -2.16 -8.88
N ALA A 67 -17.24 -3.33 -8.52
CA ALA A 67 -18.55 -3.83 -8.93
C ALA A 67 -19.72 -3.29 -8.08
N GLY A 68 -19.50 -2.33 -7.19
CA GLY A 68 -20.51 -1.74 -6.30
C GLY A 68 -20.95 -2.65 -5.14
N LYS A 69 -20.24 -3.74 -4.87
CA LYS A 69 -20.58 -4.74 -3.84
C LYS A 69 -19.82 -4.49 -2.54
N ASN A 70 -19.98 -3.29 -1.98
CA ASN A 70 -19.21 -2.79 -0.84
C ASN A 70 -19.25 -3.74 0.38
N SER A 71 -20.42 -4.28 0.75
CA SER A 71 -20.53 -5.20 1.88
C SER A 71 -19.67 -6.48 1.71
N LYS A 72 -19.51 -6.98 0.48
CA LYS A 72 -18.63 -8.11 0.21
C LYS A 72 -17.16 -7.68 0.19
N ALA A 73 -16.85 -6.54 -0.41
CA ALA A 73 -15.50 -5.98 -0.42
C ALA A 73 -14.94 -5.84 1.00
N LYS A 74 -15.70 -5.22 1.89
CA LYS A 74 -15.32 -5.02 3.30
C LYS A 74 -15.02 -6.34 4.03
N LYS A 75 -15.84 -7.38 3.80
CA LYS A 75 -15.58 -8.72 4.36
C LYS A 75 -14.24 -9.29 3.90
N PHE A 76 -13.90 -9.13 2.63
CA PHE A 76 -12.63 -9.61 2.09
C PHE A 76 -11.42 -8.82 2.59
N PHE A 77 -11.52 -7.49 2.68
CA PHE A 77 -10.45 -6.67 3.27
C PHE A 77 -10.23 -6.99 4.75
N MET A 78 -11.30 -7.10 5.53
CA MET A 78 -11.19 -7.56 6.92
C MET A 78 -10.56 -8.94 7.03
N LYS A 79 -10.92 -9.87 6.14
CA LYS A 79 -10.32 -11.20 6.11
C LYS A 79 -8.83 -11.15 5.76
N ALA A 80 -8.43 -10.30 4.81
CA ALA A 80 -7.02 -10.10 4.45
C ALA A 80 -6.20 -9.60 5.64
N ASN A 81 -6.72 -8.63 6.39
CA ASN A 81 -6.07 -8.12 7.60
C ASN A 81 -6.08 -9.13 8.77
N ASN A 82 -7.07 -10.03 8.85
CA ASN A 82 -7.07 -11.06 9.89
C ASN A 82 -6.06 -12.18 9.58
N VAL A 83 -5.83 -12.48 8.30
CA VAL A 83 -4.81 -13.46 7.87
C VAL A 83 -3.40 -12.89 8.01
N THR A 84 -3.24 -11.60 7.74
CA THR A 84 -1.97 -10.87 7.90
C THR A 84 -2.24 -9.63 8.75
N PRO A 85 -2.11 -9.71 10.09
CA PRO A 85 -2.24 -8.55 10.96
C PRO A 85 -1.27 -7.43 10.59
N GLY A 86 -1.71 -6.17 10.70
CA GLY A 86 -0.91 -5.02 10.29
C GLY A 86 -0.94 -4.75 8.78
N ASN A 87 -1.85 -5.38 8.03
CA ASN A 87 -2.02 -5.16 6.60
C ASN A 87 -2.65 -3.78 6.33
N ILE A 88 -1.79 -2.77 6.23
CA ILE A 88 -2.15 -1.38 5.97
C ILE A 88 -2.93 -1.28 4.65
N ALA A 89 -2.49 -1.98 3.60
CA ALA A 89 -3.17 -1.95 2.30
C ALA A 89 -4.65 -2.39 2.41
N ALA A 90 -4.95 -3.44 3.16
CA ALA A 90 -6.31 -3.94 3.37
C ALA A 90 -7.13 -3.02 4.27
N LEU A 91 -6.54 -2.50 5.36
CA LEU A 91 -7.21 -1.57 6.26
C LEU A 91 -7.54 -0.24 5.58
N LEU A 92 -6.64 0.25 4.75
CA LEU A 92 -6.86 1.44 3.92
C LEU A 92 -8.03 1.22 2.96
N ALA A 93 -7.99 0.13 2.18
CA ALA A 93 -9.05 -0.19 1.23
C ALA A 93 -10.42 -0.39 1.92
N LEU A 94 -10.42 -0.98 3.12
CA LEU A 94 -11.60 -1.08 3.97
C LEU A 94 -12.15 0.31 4.34
N CYS A 95 -11.29 1.22 4.81
CA CYS A 95 -11.68 2.58 5.17
C CYS A 95 -12.21 3.36 3.96
N GLN A 96 -11.57 3.22 2.79
CA GLN A 96 -12.03 3.85 1.55
C GLN A 96 -13.42 3.37 1.13
N VAL A 97 -13.74 2.08 1.32
CA VAL A 97 -15.09 1.55 1.03
C VAL A 97 -16.13 2.00 2.05
N ASP A 98 -15.74 2.24 3.30
CA ASP A 98 -16.61 2.84 4.33
C ASP A 98 -16.82 4.36 4.14
N GLY A 99 -15.88 5.04 3.48
CA GLY A 99 -15.89 6.49 3.29
C GLY A 99 -15.66 7.24 4.61
N THR A 100 -16.20 8.45 4.71
CA THR A 100 -15.97 9.39 5.82
C THR A 100 -16.41 8.86 7.19
N LYS A 101 -17.32 7.89 7.22
CA LYS A 101 -17.89 7.32 8.46
C LYS A 101 -17.16 6.08 8.96
N THR A 102 -16.01 5.75 8.38
CA THR A 102 -15.23 4.55 8.70
C THR A 102 -14.97 4.44 10.20
N LYS A 103 -15.44 3.34 10.80
CA LYS A 103 -15.11 2.98 12.19
C LYS A 103 -13.74 2.32 12.31
N HIS A 104 -13.09 2.06 11.17
CA HIS A 104 -11.83 1.33 11.11
C HIS A 104 -10.60 2.25 11.01
N ALA A 105 -10.81 3.57 10.94
CA ALA A 105 -9.73 4.55 10.90
C ALA A 105 -8.79 4.44 12.13
N ASN A 106 -9.32 4.21 13.33
CA ASN A 106 -8.48 3.99 14.52
C ASN A 106 -7.61 2.73 14.38
N ARG A 107 -8.14 1.66 13.77
CA ARG A 107 -7.37 0.43 13.52
C ARG A 107 -6.29 0.64 12.46
N LEU A 108 -6.57 1.46 11.46
CA LEU A 108 -5.57 1.88 10.47
C LEU A 108 -4.47 2.72 11.14
N ALA A 109 -4.82 3.67 12.02
CA ALA A 109 -3.87 4.47 12.77
C ALA A 109 -2.93 3.61 13.63
N ALA A 110 -3.48 2.65 14.39
CA ALA A 110 -2.65 1.71 15.18
C ALA A 110 -1.73 0.83 14.32
N ALA A 111 -2.19 0.41 13.13
CA ALA A 111 -1.37 -0.36 12.20
C ALA A 111 -0.24 0.49 11.60
N VAL A 112 -0.51 1.76 11.30
CA VAL A 112 0.46 2.74 10.81
C VAL A 112 1.50 3.07 11.88
N GLU A 113 1.09 3.19 13.13
CA GLU A 113 1.99 3.35 14.26
C GLU A 113 2.94 2.16 14.40
N SER A 114 2.40 0.94 14.32
CA SER A 114 3.17 -0.30 14.44
C SER A 114 4.09 -0.55 13.25
N ALA A 115 3.81 0.03 12.07
CA ALA A 115 4.59 -0.19 10.86
C ALA A 115 5.92 0.58 10.83
N GLY A 116 6.11 1.54 11.73
CA GLY A 116 7.35 2.31 11.83
C GLY A 116 7.39 3.56 10.94
N PRO A 117 8.61 4.01 10.55
CA PRO A 117 8.82 5.31 9.93
C PRO A 117 8.37 5.35 8.46
N VAL A 118 8.19 6.57 7.97
CA VAL A 118 7.98 6.90 6.56
C VAL A 118 9.25 6.61 5.76
N ILE A 119 9.07 5.99 4.60
CA ILE A 119 10.14 5.65 3.67
C ILE A 119 9.87 6.40 2.35
N LEU A 120 10.87 7.15 1.88
CA LEU A 120 10.87 7.70 0.52
C LEU A 120 11.52 6.72 -0.44
N GLU A 121 10.78 6.25 -1.44
CA GLU A 121 11.29 5.37 -2.48
C GLU A 121 10.74 5.82 -3.84
N ASN A 122 11.62 5.95 -4.84
CA ASN A 122 11.27 6.39 -6.20
C ASN A 122 10.50 7.74 -6.25
N GLY A 123 10.76 8.63 -5.29
CA GLY A 123 10.11 9.94 -5.20
C GLY A 123 8.72 9.94 -4.55
N GLU A 124 8.25 8.79 -4.06
CA GLU A 124 6.97 8.66 -3.36
C GLU A 124 7.16 8.18 -1.92
N PHE A 125 6.29 8.64 -1.03
CA PHE A 125 6.33 8.27 0.38
C PHE A 125 5.44 7.06 0.68
N PHE A 126 6.01 6.11 1.43
CA PHE A 126 5.37 4.85 1.81
C PHE A 126 5.52 4.56 3.30
N ILE A 127 4.58 3.78 3.83
CA ILE A 127 4.71 3.11 5.12
C ILE A 127 4.65 1.60 4.87
N ARG A 128 5.66 0.86 5.33
CA ARG A 128 5.81 -0.57 5.08
C ARG A 128 6.12 -1.34 6.37
N PRO A 129 5.15 -2.08 6.92
CA PRO A 129 5.41 -3.01 7.99
C PRO A 129 6.29 -4.18 7.50
N GLU A 130 7.12 -4.73 8.38
CA GLU A 130 8.11 -5.76 8.04
C GLU A 130 7.49 -7.06 7.49
N HIS A 131 6.34 -7.46 8.03
CA HIS A 131 5.68 -8.74 7.71
C HIS A 131 4.28 -8.57 7.09
N ALA A 132 3.95 -7.37 6.62
CA ALA A 132 2.64 -7.07 6.08
C ALA A 132 2.72 -6.06 4.92
N PRO A 133 1.74 -6.05 4.00
CA PRO A 133 1.78 -5.10 2.90
C PRO A 133 1.51 -3.67 3.39
N GLY A 134 2.41 -2.78 3.01
CA GLY A 134 2.31 -1.34 3.23
C GLY A 134 1.40 -0.62 2.24
N SER A 135 1.39 0.71 2.31
CA SER A 135 0.71 1.56 1.32
C SER A 135 1.42 2.91 1.16
N GLN A 136 1.05 3.63 0.09
CA GLN A 136 1.41 5.03 -0.08
C GLN A 136 0.76 5.87 1.01
N ILE A 137 1.39 7.00 1.33
CA ILE A 137 0.98 7.84 2.44
C ILE A 137 -0.23 8.71 2.12
N ASP A 138 -0.31 9.30 0.93
CA ASP A 138 -1.38 10.25 0.61
C ASP A 138 -2.79 9.67 0.79
N PRO A 139 -3.07 8.42 0.36
CA PRO A 139 -4.36 7.80 0.63
C PRO A 139 -4.65 7.57 2.12
N ILE A 140 -3.62 7.31 2.93
CA ILE A 140 -3.74 7.14 4.38
C ILE A 140 -4.09 8.48 5.03
N LEU A 141 -3.36 9.54 4.69
CA LEU A 141 -3.63 10.90 5.17
C LEU A 141 -5.04 11.35 4.79
N ALA A 142 -5.45 11.10 3.54
CA ALA A 142 -6.81 11.40 3.10
C ALA A 142 -7.87 10.71 3.96
N VAL A 143 -7.67 9.45 4.36
CA VAL A 143 -8.59 8.76 5.28
C VAL A 143 -8.57 9.37 6.68
N PHE A 144 -7.41 9.74 7.21
CA PHE A 144 -7.31 10.36 8.54
C PHE A 144 -7.97 11.73 8.59
N GLU A 145 -7.86 12.52 7.53
CA GLU A 145 -8.39 13.89 7.45
C GLU A 145 -9.88 13.95 7.14
N THR A 146 -10.40 13.01 6.34
CA THR A 146 -11.83 12.98 5.95
C THR A 146 -12.72 12.18 6.89
N CYS A 147 -12.15 11.52 7.90
CA CYS A 147 -12.91 10.71 8.84
C CYS A 147 -13.71 11.60 9.83
N GLU A 148 -15.04 11.59 9.70
CA GLU A 148 -15.97 12.35 10.56
C GLU A 148 -15.86 11.98 12.04
N ARG A 149 -15.39 10.76 12.34
CA ARG A 149 -15.23 10.30 13.73
C ARG A 149 -14.05 10.95 14.45
N GLN A 150 -13.14 11.60 13.71
CA GLN A 150 -11.99 12.36 14.23
C GLN A 150 -11.29 11.65 15.41
N HIS A 151 -10.91 10.39 15.22
CA HIS A 151 -10.21 9.65 16.26
C HIS A 151 -8.87 10.36 16.57
N PRO A 152 -8.53 10.61 17.86
CA PRO A 152 -7.31 11.31 18.22
C PRO A 152 -6.04 10.67 17.62
N ALA A 153 -5.98 9.33 17.60
CA ALA A 153 -4.90 8.59 16.98
C ALA A 153 -4.74 8.91 15.50
N CYS A 154 -5.81 9.12 14.73
CA CYS A 154 -5.69 9.50 13.31
C CYS A 154 -5.03 10.86 13.13
N VAL A 155 -5.36 11.83 13.99
CA VAL A 155 -4.78 13.18 13.95
C VAL A 155 -3.30 13.14 14.33
N GLU A 156 -2.97 12.43 15.41
CA GLU A 156 -1.58 12.27 15.86
C GLU A 156 -0.71 11.59 14.78
N GLN A 157 -1.20 10.49 14.21
CA GLN A 157 -0.47 9.78 13.16
C GLN A 157 -0.35 10.63 11.88
N ALA A 158 -1.38 11.40 11.51
CA ALA A 158 -1.30 12.31 10.36
C ALA A 158 -0.24 13.41 10.56
N LEU A 159 -0.17 14.00 11.75
CA LEU A 159 0.86 15.00 12.10
C LEU A 159 2.26 14.39 12.11
N ARG A 160 2.42 13.19 12.68
CA ARG A 160 3.69 12.46 12.70
C ARG A 160 4.20 12.23 11.28
N ILE A 161 3.34 11.67 10.43
CA ILE A 161 3.67 11.38 9.03
C ILE A 161 4.09 12.62 8.27
N ARG A 162 3.33 13.73 8.39
CA ARG A 162 3.65 14.98 7.71
C ARG A 162 5.02 15.51 8.14
N LYS A 163 5.29 15.50 9.45
CA LYS A 163 6.58 15.89 10.00
C LYS A 163 7.72 15.01 9.46
N GLU A 164 7.54 13.70 9.42
CA GLU A 164 8.55 12.79 8.85
C GLU A 164 8.79 13.06 7.36
N CYS A 165 7.74 13.31 6.57
CA CYS A 165 7.88 13.70 5.16
C CYS A 165 8.67 15.01 4.98
N ASP A 166 8.41 16.01 5.82
CA ASP A 166 9.10 17.30 5.81
C ASP A 166 10.58 17.14 6.21
N GLU A 167 10.87 16.32 7.22
CA GLU A 167 12.24 15.99 7.65
C GLU A 167 13.03 15.28 6.54
N ILE A 168 12.41 14.32 5.85
CA ILE A 168 13.04 13.64 4.71
C ILE A 168 13.31 14.63 3.58
N THR A 169 12.32 15.47 3.24
CA THR A 169 12.44 16.43 2.13
C THR A 169 13.52 17.47 2.41
N SER A 170 13.52 18.04 3.62
CA SER A 170 14.54 19.00 4.05
C SER A 170 15.93 18.38 4.11
N GLY A 171 16.05 17.13 4.56
CA GLY A 171 17.32 16.37 4.53
C GLY A 171 17.88 16.21 3.12
N ILE A 172 17.02 15.87 2.15
CA ILE A 172 17.40 15.75 0.74
C ILE A 172 17.81 17.10 0.17
N GLN A 173 17.05 18.15 0.43
CA GLN A 173 17.40 19.51 -0.01
C GLN A 173 18.74 19.97 0.57
N ALA A 174 19.00 19.71 1.85
CA ALA A 174 20.28 20.03 2.48
C ALA A 174 21.45 19.24 1.88
N ALA A 175 21.25 17.95 1.58
CA ALA A 175 22.26 17.14 0.90
C ALA A 175 22.54 17.66 -0.52
N ASN A 176 21.49 18.00 -1.28
CA ASN A 176 21.61 18.56 -2.62
C ASN A 176 22.30 19.92 -2.62
N ALA A 177 21.99 20.79 -1.66
CA ALA A 177 22.65 22.09 -1.53
C ALA A 177 24.15 21.95 -1.22
N ARG A 178 24.54 20.94 -0.43
CA ARG A 178 25.96 20.62 -0.16
C ARG A 178 26.66 20.11 -1.42
N LEU A 179 26.01 19.25 -2.20
CA LEU A 179 26.54 18.77 -3.48
C LEU A 179 26.72 19.93 -4.47
N GLN A 180 25.75 20.83 -4.58
CA GLN A 180 25.85 22.00 -5.45
C GLN A 180 26.99 22.93 -5.02
N SER A 181 27.13 23.19 -3.72
CA SER A 181 28.23 24.00 -3.19
C SER A 181 29.61 23.39 -3.48
N ALA A 182 29.72 22.06 -3.45
CA ALA A 182 30.93 21.33 -3.82
C ALA A 182 31.18 21.34 -5.34
N MET A 183 30.13 21.32 -6.16
CA MET A 183 30.26 21.47 -7.61
C MET A 183 30.72 22.87 -8.00
N ASP A 184 30.13 23.90 -7.39
CA ASP A 184 30.48 25.30 -7.64
C ASP A 184 31.94 25.58 -7.26
N SER A 185 32.44 24.96 -6.18
CA SER A 185 33.85 25.09 -5.77
C SER A 185 34.84 24.39 -6.72
N LEU A 186 34.36 23.42 -7.53
CA LEU A 186 35.16 22.73 -8.54
C LEU A 186 35.16 23.44 -9.89
N THR A 187 34.28 24.43 -10.12
CA THR A 187 34.31 25.24 -11.35
C THR A 187 35.44 26.28 -11.26
N PRO A 188 36.52 26.16 -12.06
CA PRO A 188 37.59 27.15 -12.03
C PRO A 188 37.03 28.48 -12.53
N LYS A 189 37.19 29.54 -11.74
CA LYS A 189 37.04 30.91 -12.23
C LYS A 189 38.16 31.11 -13.25
N HIS A 190 37.86 30.97 -14.55
CA HIS A 190 38.80 31.35 -15.59
C HIS A 190 38.97 32.87 -15.55
N ASP A 191 39.98 33.32 -14.80
CA ASP A 191 40.57 34.63 -15.00
C ASP A 191 41.24 34.61 -16.38
N TYR A 192 40.46 34.93 -17.42
CA TYR A 192 41.01 35.32 -18.70
C TYR A 192 41.76 36.64 -18.50
N TYR A 193 43.03 36.55 -18.13
CA TYR A 193 43.96 37.65 -18.38
C TYR A 193 44.00 37.82 -19.91
N GLN A 194 43.34 38.89 -20.38
CA GLN A 194 43.52 39.40 -21.73
C GLN A 194 45.00 39.75 -21.89
N TYR A 195 45.74 38.90 -22.59
CA TYR A 195 47.04 39.29 -23.14
C TYR A 195 46.76 40.31 -24.25
N SER A 196 47.07 41.58 -23.96
CA SER A 196 47.23 42.65 -24.94
C SER A 196 48.57 42.51 -25.66
#